data_AF-A0AA95JL12-F1
#
_entry.id   AF-A0AA95JL12-F1
#
_cell.length_a   1.000
_cell.length_b   1.000
_cell.length_c   1.000
_cell.angle_alpha   90.00
_cell.angle_beta   90.00
_cell.angle_gamma   90.00
#
_symmetry.space_group_name_H-M   'P 1'
#
loop_
_entity.id
_entity.type
_entity.pdbx_description
1 polymer ?
#
loop_
_entity_poly.entity_id
_entity_poly.type
_entity_poly.pdbx_seq_one_letter_code
_entity_poly.pdbx_strand_id
1 'polypeptide(L)'
;MKYLKGFLFIIISSVLIFLLYFEFGGRFIINDADKKMITYEIRSSEKIPASFSNFYNTVFPNSLSENSWNYVLSALVNSDSSQRKECPCNQMAYKIFPILEIKNKQSIDQFLVARYLEQHYNQRDCLEFNFNHFDFLENRKGVHNLSKSLFNKETKDLTQLEMGEILALYEAPSQNNRHRNPEKAKARARHFLNLYEKNVNNK
;
A
#
# COMPACT_ATOMS: atom_id res chain seq x y z
N MET A 1 -17.82 32.89 31.85
CA MET A 1 -18.51 32.08 30.80
C MET A 1 -18.30 32.57 29.36
N LYS A 2 -18.29 33.89 29.05
CA LYS A 2 -18.06 34.38 27.67
C LYS A 2 -16.67 34.01 27.11
N TYR A 3 -15.62 34.18 27.91
CA TYR A 3 -14.24 33.86 27.52
C TYR A 3 -13.99 32.36 27.26
N LEU A 4 -14.67 31.47 27.99
CA LEU A 4 -14.57 30.02 27.80
C LEU A 4 -15.12 29.58 26.43
N LYS A 5 -16.23 30.18 25.97
CA LYS A 5 -16.80 29.90 24.65
C LYS A 5 -15.88 30.38 23.52
N GLY A 6 -15.27 31.56 23.67
CA GLY A 6 -14.30 32.08 22.70
C GLY A 6 -13.04 31.20 22.61
N PHE A 7 -12.52 30.75 23.76
CA PHE A 7 -11.38 29.84 23.81
C PHE A 7 -11.68 28.48 23.16
N LEU A 8 -12.83 27.88 23.47
CA LEU A 8 -13.27 26.63 22.85
C LEU A 8 -13.39 26.75 21.32
N PHE A 9 -13.94 27.88 20.83
CA PHE A 9 -14.06 28.14 19.40
C PHE A 9 -12.69 28.21 18.70
N ILE A 10 -11.70 28.85 19.33
CA ILE A 10 -10.32 28.92 18.80
C ILE A 10 -9.71 27.53 18.72
N ILE A 11 -9.87 26.70 19.75
CA ILE A 11 -9.36 25.32 19.75
C ILE A 11 -9.99 24.51 18.62
N ILE A 12 -11.31 24.55 18.49
CA ILE A 12 -12.03 23.81 17.45
C ILE A 12 -11.58 24.26 16.06
N SER A 13 -11.43 25.57 15.85
CA SER A 13 -10.96 26.12 14.58
C SER A 13 -9.54 25.69 14.26
N SER A 14 -8.65 25.68 15.26
CA SER A 14 -7.27 25.21 15.12
C SER A 14 -7.21 23.73 14.75
N VAL A 15 -7.99 22.87 15.43
CA VAL A 15 -8.08 21.44 15.11
C VAL A 15 -8.65 21.23 13.71
N LEU A 16 -9.65 22.00 13.30
CA LEU A 16 -10.22 21.90 11.96
C LEU A 16 -9.19 22.26 10.89
N ILE A 17 -8.44 23.35 11.07
CA ILE A 17 -7.36 23.76 10.17
C ILE A 17 -6.29 22.66 10.10
N PHE A 18 -5.94 22.07 11.23
CA PHE A 18 -4.99 20.96 11.30
C PHE A 18 -5.49 19.74 10.52
N LEU A 19 -6.75 19.33 10.70
CA LEU A 19 -7.34 18.20 9.96
C LEU A 19 -7.40 18.48 8.45
N LEU A 20 -7.75 19.71 8.06
CA LEU A 20 -7.72 20.13 6.66
C LEU A 20 -6.31 20.11 6.08
N TYR A 21 -5.30 20.48 6.86
CA TYR A 21 -3.90 20.36 6.44
C TYR A 21 -3.49 18.91 6.23
N PHE A 22 -3.89 17.98 7.12
CA PHE A 22 -3.57 16.57 6.89
C PHE A 22 -4.30 16.01 5.67
N GLU A 23 -5.53 16.44 5.44
CA GLU A 23 -6.30 15.98 4.30
C GLU A 23 -5.76 16.55 2.98
N PHE A 24 -5.50 17.85 2.89
CA PHE A 24 -5.18 18.53 1.63
C PHE A 24 -3.73 19.01 1.49
N GLY A 25 -2.92 18.90 2.54
CA GLY A 25 -1.54 19.41 2.62
C GLY A 25 -0.64 18.89 1.50
N GLY A 26 -0.85 17.65 1.08
CA GLY A 26 -0.12 17.04 -0.04
C GLY A 26 -0.16 17.86 -1.34
N ARG A 27 -1.27 18.59 -1.60
CA ARG A 27 -1.41 19.45 -2.79
C ARG A 27 -0.43 20.64 -2.77
N PHE A 28 -0.04 21.09 -1.58
CA PHE A 28 0.82 22.26 -1.38
C PHE A 28 2.30 21.89 -1.28
N ILE A 29 2.62 20.71 -0.73
CA ILE A 29 4.02 20.29 -0.55
C ILE A 29 4.62 19.63 -1.80
N ILE A 30 3.79 19.00 -2.64
CA ILE A 30 4.24 18.33 -3.88
C ILE A 30 4.25 19.36 -5.02
N ASN A 31 5.39 19.50 -5.69
CA ASN A 31 5.51 20.39 -6.85
C ASN A 31 4.86 19.80 -8.12
N ASP A 32 4.65 20.60 -9.15
CA ASP A 32 3.91 20.15 -10.34
C ASP A 32 4.69 19.15 -11.21
N ALA A 33 6.01 19.15 -11.18
CA ALA A 33 6.82 18.15 -11.87
C ALA A 33 6.65 16.77 -11.23
N ASP A 34 6.70 16.70 -9.91
CA ASP A 34 6.45 15.49 -9.13
C ASP A 34 5.03 14.98 -9.30
N LYS A 35 4.02 15.87 -9.33
CA LYS A 35 2.63 15.46 -9.62
C LYS A 35 2.51 14.80 -11.00
N LYS A 36 3.19 15.35 -12.02
CA LYS A 36 3.23 14.78 -13.37
C LYS A 36 3.95 13.43 -13.37
N MET A 37 5.08 13.32 -12.66
CA MET A 37 5.80 12.07 -12.50
C MET A 37 4.91 10.98 -11.88
N ILE A 38 4.29 11.26 -10.72
CA ILE A 38 3.37 10.33 -10.05
C ILE A 38 2.27 9.87 -11.01
N THR A 39 1.66 10.82 -11.73
CA THR A 39 0.60 10.54 -12.69
C THR A 39 1.09 9.64 -13.82
N TYR A 40 2.29 9.90 -14.34
CA TYR A 40 2.90 9.10 -15.39
C TYR A 40 3.15 7.67 -14.90
N GLU A 41 3.79 7.49 -13.74
CA GLU A 41 4.14 6.16 -13.24
C GLU A 41 2.92 5.30 -12.89
N ILE A 42 1.86 5.90 -12.34
CA ILE A 42 0.61 5.18 -12.10
C ILE A 42 -0.05 4.77 -13.42
N ARG A 43 -0.06 5.66 -14.42
CA ARG A 43 -0.73 5.39 -15.71
C ARG A 43 0.05 4.42 -16.58
N SER A 44 1.38 4.40 -16.49
CA SER A 44 2.25 3.47 -17.22
C SER A 44 2.31 2.08 -16.59
N SER A 45 1.87 1.94 -15.33
CA SER A 45 1.85 0.67 -14.60
C SER A 45 0.91 -0.35 -15.28
N GLU A 46 1.43 -1.56 -15.53
CA GLU A 46 0.66 -2.68 -16.06
C GLU A 46 -0.49 -3.05 -15.11
N LYS A 47 -1.70 -3.21 -15.66
CA LYS A 47 -2.88 -3.56 -14.87
C LYS A 47 -2.77 -4.99 -14.33
N ILE A 48 -3.02 -5.15 -13.04
CA ILE A 48 -3.01 -6.46 -12.40
C ILE A 48 -4.39 -7.12 -12.58
N PRO A 49 -4.46 -8.43 -12.91
CA PRO A 49 -5.71 -9.15 -13.05
C PRO A 49 -6.57 -9.09 -11.79
N ALA A 50 -7.89 -9.09 -11.98
CA ALA A 50 -8.84 -9.06 -10.87
C ALA A 50 -8.67 -10.24 -9.90
N SER A 51 -8.26 -11.41 -10.39
CA SER A 51 -7.95 -12.58 -9.55
C SER A 51 -6.89 -12.27 -8.49
N PHE A 52 -5.80 -11.61 -8.89
CA PHE A 52 -4.71 -11.25 -7.99
C PHE A 52 -5.09 -10.11 -7.04
N SER A 53 -5.74 -9.05 -7.53
CA SER A 53 -6.20 -7.95 -6.65
C SER A 53 -7.23 -8.43 -5.62
N ASN A 54 -8.12 -9.35 -6.00
CA ASN A 54 -9.11 -9.93 -5.11
C ASN A 54 -8.47 -10.87 -4.07
N PHE A 55 -7.47 -11.66 -4.49
CA PHE A 55 -6.66 -12.46 -3.57
C PHE A 55 -5.98 -11.56 -2.54
N TYR A 56 -5.29 -10.50 -2.99
CA TYR A 56 -4.64 -9.50 -2.12
C TYR A 56 -5.63 -8.88 -1.12
N ASN A 57 -6.79 -8.41 -1.59
CA ASN A 57 -7.81 -7.79 -0.72
C ASN A 57 -8.48 -8.78 0.24
N THR A 58 -8.49 -10.07 -0.10
CA THR A 58 -8.98 -11.11 0.80
C THR A 58 -7.95 -11.47 1.85
N VAL A 59 -6.67 -11.54 1.50
CA VAL A 59 -5.56 -11.75 2.45
C VAL A 59 -5.44 -10.57 3.42
N PHE A 60 -5.55 -9.35 2.91
CA PHE A 60 -5.53 -8.10 3.66
C PHE A 60 -6.90 -7.40 3.54
N PRO A 61 -7.86 -7.73 4.44
CA PRO A 61 -9.22 -7.19 4.38
C PRO A 61 -9.24 -5.67 4.30
N ASN A 62 -10.11 -5.16 3.45
CA ASN A 62 -10.33 -3.74 3.20
C ASN A 62 -9.12 -2.96 2.66
N SER A 63 -8.01 -3.61 2.31
CA SER A 63 -6.83 -2.93 1.77
C SER A 63 -7.10 -2.16 0.47
N LEU A 64 -8.11 -2.56 -0.30
CA LEU A 64 -8.53 -1.85 -1.53
C LEU A 64 -9.64 -0.81 -1.32
N SER A 65 -10.23 -0.72 -0.13
CA SER A 65 -11.37 0.17 0.16
C SER A 65 -11.09 1.19 1.26
N GLU A 66 -10.28 0.82 2.27
CA GLU A 66 -9.85 1.72 3.33
C GLU A 66 -8.72 2.64 2.87
N ASN A 67 -8.51 3.72 3.63
CA ASN A 67 -7.54 4.74 3.33
C ASN A 67 -6.46 4.84 4.42
N SER A 68 -5.51 5.75 4.22
CA SER A 68 -4.36 5.92 5.11
C SER A 68 -4.75 6.35 6.52
N TRP A 69 -5.88 7.06 6.70
CA TRP A 69 -6.40 7.35 8.04
C TRP A 69 -6.80 6.08 8.78
N ASN A 70 -7.58 5.20 8.15
CA ASN A 70 -8.01 3.93 8.76
C ASN A 70 -6.80 3.05 9.10
N TYR A 71 -5.80 3.01 8.21
CA TYR A 71 -4.54 2.32 8.44
C TYR A 71 -3.81 2.86 9.68
N VAL A 72 -3.55 4.17 9.75
CA VAL A 72 -2.86 4.80 10.89
C VAL A 72 -3.64 4.67 12.19
N LEU A 73 -4.94 4.96 12.16
CA LEU A 73 -5.82 4.86 13.34
C LEU A 73 -5.84 3.42 13.87
N SER A 74 -5.86 2.43 12.99
CA SER A 74 -5.84 1.03 13.42
C SER A 74 -4.53 0.63 14.10
N ALA A 75 -3.40 1.18 13.68
CA ALA A 75 -2.11 0.95 14.34
C ALA A 75 -2.05 1.60 15.74
N LEU A 76 -2.78 2.70 15.94
CA LEU A 76 -2.83 3.42 17.22
C LEU A 76 -3.83 2.83 18.22
N VAL A 77 -5.01 2.42 17.74
CA VAL A 77 -6.11 1.94 18.60
C VAL A 77 -6.03 0.44 18.85
N ASN A 78 -5.66 -0.35 17.82
CA ASN A 78 -5.69 -1.81 17.87
C ASN A 78 -4.27 -2.38 17.79
N SER A 79 -3.47 -2.12 18.83
CA SER A 79 -2.11 -2.66 18.93
C SER A 79 -2.06 -4.19 18.97
N ASP A 80 -3.17 -4.86 19.33
CA ASP A 80 -3.31 -6.33 19.43
C ASP A 80 -3.96 -6.97 18.18
N SER A 81 -3.93 -6.28 17.04
CA SER A 81 -4.45 -6.82 15.79
C SER A 81 -3.59 -7.99 15.30
N SER A 82 -4.05 -9.22 15.54
CA SER A 82 -3.44 -10.46 14.99
C SER A 82 -3.33 -10.48 13.46
N GLN A 83 -4.11 -9.64 12.76
CA GLN A 83 -4.10 -9.55 11.31
C GLN A 83 -3.30 -8.32 10.84
N ARG A 84 -2.34 -8.57 9.95
CA ARG A 84 -1.58 -7.52 9.26
C ARG A 84 -2.52 -6.73 8.35
N LYS A 85 -2.55 -5.40 8.53
CA LYS A 85 -3.27 -4.47 7.66
C LYS A 85 -2.32 -3.91 6.61
N GLU A 86 -2.87 -3.61 5.43
CA GLU A 86 -2.12 -3.00 4.34
C GLU A 86 -2.91 -1.87 3.71
N CYS A 87 -2.20 -0.81 3.29
CA CYS A 87 -2.75 0.33 2.57
C CYS A 87 -1.84 0.62 1.37
N PRO A 88 -2.23 0.20 0.15
CA PRO A 88 -1.40 0.33 -1.04
C PRO A 88 -0.93 1.76 -1.33
N CYS A 89 -1.78 2.78 -1.18
CA CYS A 89 -1.36 4.16 -1.40
C CYS A 89 -0.40 4.67 -0.31
N ASN A 90 -0.55 4.24 0.94
CA ASN A 90 0.45 4.53 1.97
C ASN A 90 1.79 3.84 1.68
N GLN A 91 1.76 2.59 1.22
CA GLN A 91 2.97 1.87 0.77
C GLN A 91 3.65 2.59 -0.41
N MET A 92 2.85 3.01 -1.39
CA MET A 92 3.35 3.75 -2.55
C MET A 92 3.98 5.06 -2.09
N ALA A 93 3.30 5.82 -1.23
CA ALA A 93 3.82 7.06 -0.65
C ALA A 93 5.18 6.84 0.00
N TYR A 94 5.34 5.78 0.81
CA TYR A 94 6.62 5.42 1.41
C TYR A 94 7.72 5.18 0.36
N LYS A 95 7.39 4.48 -0.75
CA LYS A 95 8.35 4.20 -1.82
C LYS A 95 8.78 5.45 -2.60
N ILE A 96 7.84 6.35 -2.89
CA ILE A 96 8.13 7.56 -3.68
C ILE A 96 8.64 8.72 -2.83
N PHE A 97 8.36 8.75 -1.53
CA PHE A 97 8.74 9.88 -0.69
C PHE A 97 10.24 10.26 -0.73
N PRO A 98 11.19 9.30 -0.79
CA PRO A 98 12.60 9.63 -0.97
C PRO A 98 12.93 10.35 -2.28
N ILE A 99 12.21 10.07 -3.38
CA ILE A 99 12.47 10.65 -4.70
C ILE A 99 11.82 12.02 -4.92
N LEU A 100 10.75 12.36 -4.18
CA LEU A 100 10.04 13.64 -4.35
C LEU A 100 10.89 14.83 -3.90
N GLU A 101 10.77 15.98 -4.57
CA GLU A 101 11.49 17.21 -4.23
C GLU A 101 10.70 18.07 -3.23
N ILE A 102 10.51 17.53 -2.01
CA ILE A 102 9.84 18.22 -0.90
C ILE A 102 10.89 18.92 -0.02
N LYS A 103 10.68 20.20 0.27
CA LYS A 103 11.57 20.99 1.14
C LYS A 103 11.44 20.53 2.60
N ASN A 104 12.58 20.31 3.27
CA ASN A 104 12.65 19.95 4.69
C ASN A 104 11.80 18.72 5.07
N LYS A 105 11.91 17.62 4.31
CA LYS A 105 11.17 16.37 4.52
C LYS A 105 11.08 15.95 6.00
N GLN A 106 9.85 15.78 6.47
CA GLN A 106 9.51 15.22 7.77
C GLN A 106 8.68 13.96 7.59
N SER A 107 8.63 13.10 8.62
CA SER A 107 7.85 11.85 8.57
C SER A 107 6.36 12.08 8.30
N ILE A 108 5.81 13.22 8.74
CA ILE A 108 4.43 13.61 8.49
C ILE A 108 4.15 13.88 7.01
N ASP A 109 5.14 14.33 6.23
CA ASP A 109 4.97 14.66 4.82
C ASP A 109 4.70 13.42 3.98
N GLN A 110 5.25 12.27 4.39
CA GLN A 110 4.92 10.98 3.77
C GLN A 110 3.42 10.68 3.88
N PHE A 111 2.80 10.99 5.02
CA PHE A 111 1.35 10.83 5.19
C PHE A 111 0.58 11.80 4.31
N LEU A 112 1.03 13.06 4.20
CA LEU A 112 0.43 14.04 3.29
C LEU A 112 0.51 13.60 1.82
N VAL A 113 1.61 12.95 1.42
CA VAL A 113 1.75 12.31 0.10
C VAL A 113 0.75 11.16 -0.06
N ALA A 114 0.59 10.30 0.95
CA ALA A 114 -0.40 9.23 0.91
C ALA A 114 -1.83 9.75 0.75
N ARG A 115 -2.20 10.82 1.48
CA ARG A 115 -3.49 11.51 1.33
C ARG A 115 -3.65 12.14 -0.05
N TYR A 116 -2.61 12.75 -0.60
CA TYR A 116 -2.64 13.25 -1.98
C TYR A 116 -2.92 12.13 -2.99
N LEU A 117 -2.25 10.97 -2.85
CA LEU A 117 -2.48 9.83 -3.72
C LEU A 117 -3.94 9.36 -3.63
N GLU A 118 -4.48 9.20 -2.43
CA GLU A 118 -5.86 8.71 -2.20
C GLU A 118 -6.95 9.69 -2.65
N GLN A 119 -6.62 10.97 -2.82
CA GLN A 119 -7.52 11.98 -3.40
C GLN A 119 -7.61 11.94 -4.93
N HIS A 120 -6.61 11.36 -5.60
CA HIS A 120 -6.50 11.39 -7.06
C HIS A 120 -6.52 9.99 -7.69
N TYR A 121 -6.24 8.95 -6.89
CA TYR A 121 -6.12 7.56 -7.31
C TYR A 121 -6.78 6.65 -6.30
N ASN A 122 -7.23 5.48 -6.76
CA ASN A 122 -7.76 4.46 -5.86
C ASN A 122 -6.63 3.53 -5.36
N GLN A 123 -6.92 2.75 -4.32
CA GLN A 123 -5.94 1.81 -3.75
C GLN A 123 -5.45 0.76 -4.76
N ARG A 124 -6.28 0.41 -5.77
CA ARG A 124 -5.88 -0.53 -6.81
C ARG A 124 -4.83 0.06 -7.74
N ASP A 125 -4.94 1.33 -8.12
CA ASP A 125 -3.91 2.01 -8.91
C ASP A 125 -2.57 2.06 -8.16
N CYS A 126 -2.60 2.37 -6.85
CA CYS A 126 -1.42 2.33 -6.00
C CYS A 126 -0.84 0.91 -5.85
N LEU A 127 -1.70 -0.11 -5.76
CA LEU A 127 -1.28 -1.51 -5.73
C LEU A 127 -0.57 -1.91 -7.03
N GLU A 128 -1.13 -1.54 -8.17
CA GLU A 128 -0.55 -1.79 -9.49
C GLU A 128 0.82 -1.10 -9.61
N PHE A 129 0.93 0.17 -9.21
CA PHE A 129 2.22 0.85 -9.13
C PHE A 129 3.23 0.06 -8.28
N ASN A 130 2.82 -0.30 -7.06
CA ASN A 130 3.69 -0.94 -6.08
C ASN A 130 4.30 -2.25 -6.60
N PHE A 131 3.49 -3.06 -7.27
CA PHE A 131 3.88 -4.36 -7.78
C PHE A 131 4.66 -4.29 -9.09
N ASN A 132 4.36 -3.32 -9.96
CA ASN A 132 5.12 -3.10 -11.21
C ASN A 132 6.53 -2.56 -10.95
N HIS A 133 6.67 -1.67 -9.98
CA HIS A 133 7.94 -1.03 -9.65
C HIS A 133 8.79 -1.83 -8.66
N PHE A 134 8.28 -2.97 -8.16
CA PHE A 134 9.03 -3.82 -7.26
C PHE A 134 9.98 -4.73 -8.03
N ASP A 135 11.23 -4.79 -7.57
CA ASP A 135 12.22 -5.75 -8.03
C ASP A 135 12.15 -7.02 -7.17
N PHE A 136 11.67 -8.11 -7.75
CA PHE A 136 11.56 -9.42 -7.10
C PHE A 136 12.88 -10.22 -7.15
N LEU A 137 14.01 -9.53 -7.17
CA LEU A 137 15.36 -10.07 -7.35
C LEU A 137 15.56 -10.63 -8.76
N GLU A 138 16.83 -10.80 -9.15
CA GLU A 138 17.22 -11.34 -10.45
C GLU A 138 16.66 -10.51 -11.62
N ASN A 139 16.52 -9.18 -11.41
CA ASN A 139 15.97 -8.21 -12.36
C ASN A 139 14.52 -8.51 -12.80
N ARG A 140 13.76 -9.26 -12.00
CA ARG A 140 12.34 -9.54 -12.25
C ARG A 140 11.50 -8.38 -11.73
N LYS A 141 11.40 -7.32 -12.52
CA LYS A 141 10.54 -6.17 -12.22
C LYS A 141 9.10 -6.46 -12.64
N GLY A 142 8.16 -6.30 -11.73
CA GLY A 142 6.74 -6.51 -12.02
C GLY A 142 6.27 -7.95 -11.85
N VAL A 143 4.98 -8.09 -11.52
CA VAL A 143 4.33 -9.40 -11.28
C VAL A 143 4.25 -10.23 -12.55
N HIS A 144 4.08 -9.61 -13.72
CA HIS A 144 4.04 -10.31 -15.00
C HIS A 144 5.35 -11.08 -15.25
N ASN A 145 6.49 -10.37 -15.21
CA ASN A 145 7.81 -10.96 -15.41
C ASN A 145 8.13 -12.01 -14.34
N LEU A 146 7.74 -11.75 -13.09
CA LEU A 146 7.88 -12.71 -12.00
C LEU A 146 7.08 -14.00 -12.25
N SER A 147 5.81 -13.87 -12.66
CA SER A 147 4.91 -14.99 -12.93
C SER A 147 5.46 -15.89 -14.04
N LYS A 148 5.95 -15.28 -15.12
CA LYS A 148 6.61 -16.00 -16.22
C LYS A 148 7.87 -16.70 -15.76
N SER A 149 8.73 -16.01 -15.00
CA SER A 149 9.99 -16.57 -14.53
C SER A 149 9.82 -17.73 -13.54
N LEU A 150 8.89 -17.62 -12.58
CA LEU A 150 8.75 -18.60 -11.51
C LEU A 150 7.83 -19.78 -11.83
N PHE A 151 6.79 -19.54 -12.64
CA PHE A 151 5.70 -20.49 -12.86
C PHE A 151 5.42 -20.79 -14.33
N ASN A 152 6.06 -20.06 -15.26
CA ASN A 152 5.78 -20.11 -16.70
C ASN A 152 4.29 -19.87 -17.02
N LYS A 153 3.66 -18.93 -16.32
CA LYS A 153 2.22 -18.61 -16.43
C LYS A 153 1.98 -17.12 -16.65
N GLU A 154 0.85 -16.78 -17.25
CA GLU A 154 0.32 -15.41 -17.17
C GLU A 154 -0.18 -15.14 -15.75
N THR A 155 -0.09 -13.88 -15.30
CA THR A 155 -0.52 -13.46 -13.95
C THR A 155 -1.97 -13.85 -13.63
N LYS A 156 -2.84 -13.86 -14.65
CA LYS A 156 -4.26 -14.22 -14.50
C LYS A 156 -4.49 -15.70 -14.20
N ASP A 157 -3.53 -16.56 -14.56
CA ASP A 157 -3.60 -18.02 -14.46
C ASP A 157 -2.90 -18.57 -13.20
N LEU A 158 -2.44 -17.67 -12.33
CA LEU A 158 -1.83 -18.02 -11.06
C LEU A 158 -2.84 -18.68 -10.11
N THR A 159 -2.41 -19.76 -9.48
CA THR A 159 -3.14 -20.37 -8.37
C THR A 159 -3.00 -19.52 -7.11
N GLN A 160 -3.90 -19.72 -6.14
CA GLN A 160 -3.84 -19.00 -4.86
C GLN A 160 -2.53 -19.24 -4.09
N LEU A 161 -1.96 -20.45 -4.18
CA LEU A 161 -0.66 -20.75 -3.56
C LEU A 161 0.48 -19.97 -4.25
N GLU A 162 0.48 -19.89 -5.58
CA GLU A 162 1.48 -19.12 -6.34
C GLU A 162 1.35 -17.61 -6.07
N MET A 163 0.12 -17.10 -5.98
CA MET A 163 -0.12 -15.71 -5.53
C MET A 163 0.40 -15.49 -4.10
N GLY A 164 0.20 -16.45 -3.20
CA GLY A 164 0.79 -16.44 -1.86
C GLY A 164 2.32 -16.42 -1.86
N GLU A 165 2.96 -17.14 -2.79
CA GLU A 165 4.43 -17.10 -2.95
C GLU A 165 4.91 -15.73 -3.46
N ILE A 166 4.18 -15.09 -4.37
CA ILE A 166 4.46 -13.72 -4.80
C ILE A 166 4.33 -12.73 -3.63
N LEU A 167 3.28 -12.84 -2.80
CA LEU A 167 3.13 -11.99 -1.61
C LEU A 167 4.26 -12.23 -0.59
N ALA A 168 4.67 -13.48 -0.38
CA ALA A 168 5.81 -13.81 0.46
C ALA A 168 7.09 -13.15 -0.05
N LEU A 169 7.34 -13.23 -1.35
CA LEU A 169 8.52 -12.60 -1.96
C LEU A 169 8.44 -11.07 -1.89
N TYR A 170 7.24 -10.49 -2.09
CA TYR A 170 7.01 -9.04 -1.95
C TYR A 170 7.29 -8.54 -0.53
N GLU A 171 6.90 -9.33 0.49
CA GLU A 171 7.10 -8.98 1.89
C GLU A 171 8.58 -8.98 2.32
N ALA A 172 9.34 -9.99 1.88
CA ALA A 172 10.75 -10.10 2.25
C ALA A 172 11.55 -10.83 1.16
N PRO A 173 12.01 -10.13 0.11
CA PRO A 173 12.60 -10.75 -1.07
C PRO A 173 13.75 -11.72 -0.76
N SER A 174 14.72 -11.29 0.05
CA SER A 174 15.88 -12.11 0.38
C SER A 174 15.50 -13.34 1.22
N GLN A 175 14.59 -13.16 2.19
CA GLN A 175 14.23 -14.21 3.14
C GLN A 175 13.26 -15.25 2.56
N ASN A 176 12.39 -14.83 1.64
CA ASN A 176 11.35 -15.65 1.04
C ASN A 176 11.67 -16.01 -0.43
N ASN A 177 12.93 -15.85 -0.87
CA ASN A 177 13.38 -16.33 -2.16
C ASN A 177 13.44 -17.87 -2.15
N ARG A 178 12.68 -18.52 -3.04
CA ARG A 178 12.59 -20.00 -3.12
C ARG A 178 13.91 -20.70 -3.48
N HIS A 179 14.83 -20.03 -4.18
CA HIS A 179 16.13 -20.58 -4.55
C HIS A 179 17.12 -20.50 -3.39
N ARG A 180 17.00 -19.45 -2.55
CA ARG A 180 17.85 -19.25 -1.37
C ARG A 180 17.31 -19.98 -0.12
N ASN A 181 16.01 -19.91 0.11
CA ASN A 181 15.33 -20.35 1.33
C ASN A 181 14.00 -21.09 1.01
N PRO A 182 14.04 -22.28 0.36
CA PRO A 182 12.86 -22.95 -0.18
C PRO A 182 11.80 -23.26 0.88
N GLU A 183 12.19 -23.82 2.03
CA GLU A 183 11.25 -24.16 3.11
C GLU A 183 10.56 -22.92 3.68
N LYS A 184 11.30 -21.83 3.84
CA LYS A 184 10.74 -20.56 4.35
C LYS A 184 9.80 -19.92 3.34
N ALA A 185 10.18 -19.89 2.07
CA ALA A 185 9.33 -19.39 0.99
C ALA A 185 8.00 -20.17 0.94
N LYS A 186 8.07 -21.51 0.97
CA LYS A 186 6.91 -22.40 0.96
C LYS A 186 6.02 -22.23 2.20
N ALA A 187 6.62 -22.13 3.39
CA ALA A 187 5.89 -21.89 4.63
C ALA A 187 5.16 -20.54 4.59
N ARG A 188 5.80 -19.48 4.08
CA ARG A 188 5.19 -18.16 3.99
C ARG A 188 4.10 -18.09 2.91
N ALA A 189 4.28 -18.74 1.77
CA ALA A 189 3.25 -18.86 0.74
C ALA A 189 1.98 -19.56 1.28
N ARG A 190 2.17 -20.68 2.00
CA ARG A 190 1.07 -21.39 2.66
C ARG A 190 0.38 -20.55 3.74
N HIS A 191 1.13 -19.75 4.49
CA HIS A 191 0.54 -18.84 5.45
C HIS A 191 -0.44 -17.86 4.77
N PHE A 192 -0.07 -17.27 3.63
CA PHE A 192 -0.98 -16.40 2.88
C PHE A 192 -2.18 -17.13 2.30
N LEU A 193 -2.01 -18.36 1.81
CA LEU A 193 -3.13 -19.21 1.40
C LEU A 193 -4.10 -19.47 2.56
N ASN A 194 -3.58 -19.83 3.73
CA ASN A 194 -4.41 -20.08 4.92
C ASN A 194 -5.16 -18.82 5.36
N LEU A 195 -4.52 -17.64 5.29
CA LEU A 195 -5.19 -16.36 5.56
C LEU A 195 -6.32 -16.10 4.55
N TYR A 196 -6.07 -16.35 3.27
CA TYR A 196 -7.09 -16.23 2.23
C TYR A 196 -8.29 -17.15 2.54
N GLU A 197 -8.07 -18.44 2.76
CA GLU A 197 -9.12 -19.42 3.06
C GLU A 197 -9.91 -19.06 4.32
N LYS A 198 -9.22 -18.68 5.40
CA LYS A 198 -9.84 -18.20 6.64
C LYS A 198 -10.75 -17.00 6.38
N ASN A 199 -10.31 -16.02 5.60
CA ASN A 199 -11.07 -14.79 5.36
C ASN A 199 -12.21 -14.99 4.35
N VAL A 200 -12.14 -15.98 3.48
CA VAL A 200 -13.28 -16.40 2.64
C VAL A 200 -14.36 -17.04 3.50
N ASN A 201 -13.99 -17.94 4.41
CA ASN A 201 -14.94 -18.69 5.24
C ASN A 201 -15.62 -17.86 6.34
N ASN A 202 -15.06 -16.69 6.68
CA ASN A 202 -15.61 -15.77 7.69
C ASN A 202 -16.50 -14.66 7.10
N LYS A 203 -16.75 -14.67 5.78
CA LYS A 203 -17.68 -13.76 5.10
C LYS A 203 -19.05 -14.42 4.92
#